data_AF-A0A2C0ZRE4-F1
#
_entry.id   AF-A0A2C0ZRE4-F1
#
_cell.length_a   1.000
_cell.length_b   1.000
_cell.length_c   1.000
_cell.angle_alpha   90.00
_cell.angle_beta   90.00
_cell.angle_gamma   90.00
#
_symmetry.space_group_name_H-M   'P 1'
#
loop_
_entity.id
_entity.type
_entity.pdbx_description
1 polymer ?
#
loop_
_entity_poly.entity_id
_entity_poly.type
_entity_poly.pdbx_seq_one_letter_code
_entity_poly.pdbx_strand_id
1 'polypeptide(L)' 'MSIEFRVGKDYENGSIIDVLHDLGFQEDGRAFTKDGLKYSYKGCDKYQSYVFSVTMSPIE' A
#
# COMPACT_ATOMS: atom_id res chain seq x y z
N MET A 1 12.60 7.21 -1.89
CA MET A 1 11.40 8.08 -1.81
C MET A 1 10.23 7.19 -1.40
N SER A 2 9.74 7.30 -0.17
CA SER A 2 8.64 6.44 0.33
C SER A 2 7.29 7.07 -0.01
N ILE A 3 6.35 6.27 -0.50
CA ILE A 3 4.98 6.71 -0.80
C ILE A 3 4.12 6.35 0.41
N GLU A 4 3.43 7.33 0.96
CA GLU A 4 2.43 7.11 2.01
C GLU A 4 1.06 7.57 1.52
N PHE A 5 0.05 6.73 1.68
CA PHE A 5 -1.33 7.08 1.36
C PHE A 5 -2.29 6.52 2.41
N ARG A 6 -3.48 7.14 2.47
CA ARG A 6 -4.48 6.88 3.51
C ARG A 6 -5.64 6.06 2.95
N VAL A 7 -6.06 5.01 3.68
CA VAL A 7 -7.13 4.09 3.28
C VAL A 7 -8.18 4.00 4.40
N GLY A 8 -9.48 3.95 4.06
CA GLY A 8 -10.56 3.87 5.05
C GLY A 8 -10.67 2.51 5.74
N LYS A 9 -11.35 2.47 6.91
CA LYS A 9 -11.47 1.26 7.74
C LYS A 9 -12.20 0.08 7.10
N ASP A 10 -13.08 0.33 6.13
CA ASP A 10 -13.84 -0.74 5.44
C ASP A 10 -12.95 -1.71 4.66
N TYR A 11 -11.69 -1.38 4.44
CA TYR A 11 -10.75 -2.23 3.74
C TYR A 11 -10.10 -3.25 4.69
N GLU A 12 -10.56 -4.51 4.63
CA GLU A 12 -9.84 -5.67 5.21
C GLU A 12 -8.48 -5.90 4.53
N ASN A 13 -7.61 -6.74 5.09
CA ASN A 13 -6.24 -6.92 4.59
C ASN A 13 -6.16 -7.36 3.11
N GLY A 14 -7.14 -8.15 2.63
CA GLY A 14 -7.25 -8.48 1.19
C GLY A 14 -7.71 -7.29 0.32
N SER A 15 -8.41 -6.34 0.94
CA SER A 15 -8.94 -5.14 0.32
C SER A 15 -7.88 -4.04 0.13
N ILE A 16 -6.78 -4.06 0.89
CA ILE A 16 -5.61 -3.19 0.64
C ILE A 16 -4.97 -3.50 -0.72
N ILE A 17 -4.92 -4.78 -1.13
CA ILE A 17 -4.37 -5.18 -2.43
C ILE A 17 -5.23 -4.62 -3.56
N ASP A 18 -6.57 -4.68 -3.42
CA ASP A 18 -7.50 -4.03 -4.36
C ASP A 18 -7.27 -2.52 -4.47
N VAL A 19 -7.12 -1.83 -3.33
CA VAL A 19 -6.82 -0.38 -3.33
C VAL A 19 -5.49 -0.09 -4.00
N LEU A 20 -4.47 -0.91 -3.74
CA LEU A 20 -3.16 -0.79 -4.38
C LEU A 20 -3.28 -0.98 -5.90
N HIS A 21 -4.05 -1.96 -6.35
CA HIS A 21 -4.36 -2.17 -7.76
C HIS A 21 -5.08 -0.97 -8.38
N ASP A 22 -6.09 -0.40 -7.72
CA ASP A 22 -6.82 0.79 -8.20
C ASP A 22 -5.90 2.02 -8.30
N LEU A 23 -4.95 2.14 -7.38
CA LEU A 23 -3.89 3.16 -7.40
C LEU A 23 -2.79 2.89 -8.45
N GLY A 24 -2.86 1.79 -9.19
CA GLY A 24 -1.92 1.42 -10.25
C GLY A 24 -0.67 0.69 -9.77
N PHE A 25 -0.66 0.16 -8.55
CA PHE A 25 0.37 -0.78 -8.10
C PHE A 25 0.02 -2.20 -8.54
N GLN A 26 0.99 -2.93 -9.09
CA GLN A 26 0.84 -4.33 -9.48
C GLN A 26 1.60 -5.23 -8.51
N GLU A 27 0.96 -6.26 -7.98
CA GLU A 27 1.62 -7.25 -7.12
C GLU A 27 2.55 -8.17 -7.93
N ASP A 28 3.83 -8.22 -7.54
CA ASP A 28 4.89 -9.10 -8.06
C ASP A 28 5.29 -10.09 -6.95
N GLY A 29 4.32 -10.89 -6.50
CA GLY A 29 4.46 -11.94 -5.48
C GLY A 29 4.68 -11.47 -4.04
N ARG A 30 5.74 -10.69 -3.77
CA ARG A 30 6.06 -10.11 -2.44
C ARG A 30 6.34 -8.60 -2.48
N ALA A 31 6.38 -8.02 -3.67
CA ALA A 31 6.63 -6.61 -3.89
C ALA A 31 5.50 -6.02 -4.75
N PHE A 32 5.36 -4.70 -4.71
CA PHE A 32 4.41 -3.96 -5.54
C PHE A 32 5.20 -3.16 -6.57
N THR A 33 4.78 -3.15 -7.82
CA THR A 33 5.41 -2.39 -8.90
C THR A 33 4.52 -1.24 -9.33
N LYS A 34 5.08 -0.05 -9.48
CA LYS A 34 4.39 1.12 -10.01
C LYS A 34 5.38 2.01 -10.75
N ASP A 35 5.02 2.47 -11.96
CA ASP A 35 5.86 3.34 -12.79
C ASP A 35 7.30 2.79 -13.04
N GLY A 36 7.44 1.46 -13.11
CA GLY A 36 8.75 0.79 -13.28
C GLY A 36 9.58 0.67 -12.00
N LEU A 37 9.09 1.15 -10.85
CA LEU A 37 9.75 1.04 -9.55
C LEU A 37 9.11 -0.07 -8.70
N LYS A 38 9.94 -0.83 -7.98
CA LYS A 38 9.50 -1.85 -7.02
C LYS A 38 9.39 -1.25 -5.62
N TYR A 39 8.32 -1.58 -4.91
CA TYR A 39 7.98 -1.12 -3.58
C TYR A 39 7.71 -2.30 -2.66
N SER A 40 8.16 -2.20 -1.41
CA SER A 40 7.83 -3.13 -0.34
C SER A 40 6.81 -2.48 0.60
N TYR A 41 5.78 -3.24 0.96
CA TYR A 41 4.82 -2.84 1.97
C TYR A 41 5.49 -2.90 3.34
N LYS A 42 5.70 -1.72 3.95
CA LYS A 42 6.41 -1.58 5.24
C LYS A 42 5.48 -1.72 6.44
N GLY A 43 4.21 -1.34 6.31
CA GLY A 43 3.25 -1.42 7.39
C GLY A 43 1.96 -0.66 7.12
N CYS A 44 0.96 -1.00 7.93
CA CYS A 44 -0.33 -0.30 8.03
C CYS A 44 -0.47 0.19 9.46
N ASP A 45 -0.40 1.50 9.65
CA ASP A 45 -0.60 2.10 10.97
C ASP A 45 -2.09 2.41 11.19
N LYS A 46 -2.63 1.89 12.28
CA LYS A 46 -4.05 2.01 12.64
C LYS A 46 -4.28 3.22 13.54
N TYR A 47 -4.71 4.34 12.95
CA TYR A 47 -5.17 5.48 13.74
C TYR A 47 -6.55 5.23 14.36
N GLN A 48 -6.81 5.86 15.52
CA GLN A 48 -8.10 5.82 16.21
C GLN A 48 -9.29 6.35 15.38
N SER A 49 -9.02 7.14 14.34
CA SER A 49 -10.03 7.75 13.47
C SER A 49 -10.08 7.06 12.11
N TYR A 50 -10.68 5.87 12.03
CA TYR A 50 -11.23 5.23 10.80
C TYR A 50 -10.38 5.22 9.51
N VAL A 51 -9.07 5.48 9.60
CA VAL A 51 -8.15 5.67 8.48
C VAL A 51 -6.83 4.99 8.83
N PHE A 52 -6.30 4.25 7.86
CA PHE A 52 -5.03 3.54 7.93
C PHE A 52 -4.02 4.20 7.01
N SER A 53 -2.77 4.37 7.46
CA SER A 53 -1.67 4.82 6.59
C SER A 53 -0.91 3.62 6.06
N VAL A 54 -0.80 3.51 4.73
CA VAL A 54 0.01 2.51 4.05
C VAL A 54 1.30 3.16 3.59
N THR A 55 2.43 2.64 4.04
CA THR A 55 3.76 3.12 3.65
C THR A 55 4.43 2.12 2.71
N MET A 56 4.81 2.60 1.52
CA MET A 56 5.50 1.85 0.47
C MET A 56 6.91 2.41 0.34
N SER A 57 7.93 1.56 0.55
CA SER A 57 9.32 1.96 0.36
C SER A 57 9.90 1.31 -0.89
N PRO A 58 10.66 2.04 -1.71
CA PRO A 58 11.31 1.44 -2.88
C PRO A 58 12.27 0.35 -2.44
N ILE A 59 12.29 -0.74 -3.19
CA ILE A 59 13.25 -1.83 -3.05
C ILE A 59 14.41 -1.49 -3.99
N GLU A 60 15.57 -1.16 -3.42
CA GLU A 60 16.83 -1.01 -4.16
C GLU A 60 17.34 -2.35 -4.70
#